data_AF-A0A2S2PXF7-F1
#
_entry.id   AF-A0A2S2PXF7-F1
#
_cell.length_a   1.000
_cell.length_b   1.000
_cell.length_c   1.000
_cell.angle_alpha   90.00
_cell.angle_beta   90.00
_cell.angle_gamma   90.00
#
_symmetry.space_group_name_H-M   'P 1'
#
loop_
_entity.id
_entity.type
_entity.pdbx_description
1 polymer ?
#
loop_
_entity_poly.entity_id
_entity_poly.type
_entity_poly.pdbx_seq_one_letter_code
_entity_poly.pdbx_strand_id
1 'polypeptide(L)'
;MSAKLEFAVQISSSLCADKVLDKLNQNGISKSDVQICYKTGTVIVKSDLPSSLILNAIEKSGYKAVLKGYGSSNYDVNLGAAVAMLCNSTGHSDSGINGVVRFIQLNENECLVDGTIDGLSPGKHGIHIYECGDLSNGCEKCE
;
A
#
# COMPACT_ATOMS: atom_id res chain seq x y z
N MET A 1 -11.84 0.38 9.92
CA MET A 1 -12.17 -0.77 9.06
C MET A 1 -10.85 -1.28 8.52
N SER A 2 -10.51 -2.56 8.72
CA SER A 2 -9.17 -3.08 8.43
C SER A 2 -9.06 -3.65 7.02
N ALA A 3 -7.91 -3.49 6.39
CA ALA A 3 -7.54 -4.19 5.17
C ALA A 3 -6.59 -5.36 5.49
N LYS A 4 -6.55 -6.35 4.61
CA LYS A 4 -5.57 -7.43 4.62
C LYS A 4 -4.49 -7.10 3.59
N LEU A 5 -3.27 -6.86 4.05
CA LEU A 5 -2.12 -6.57 3.21
C LEU A 5 -1.19 -7.78 3.16
N GLU A 6 -0.75 -8.14 1.97
CA GLU A 6 0.21 -9.22 1.76
C GLU A 6 1.54 -8.66 1.26
N PHE A 7 2.62 -8.96 1.98
CA PHE A 7 3.98 -8.57 1.64
C PHE A 7 4.83 -9.80 1.34
N ALA A 8 5.59 -9.74 0.25
CA ALA A 8 6.74 -10.63 0.04
C ALA A 8 7.96 -10.01 0.71
N VAL A 9 8.58 -10.75 1.62
CA VAL A 9 9.71 -10.31 2.45
C VAL A 9 10.86 -11.31 2.30
N GLN A 10 12.07 -10.80 2.13
CA GLN A 10 13.28 -11.62 1.98
C GLN A 10 13.76 -12.22 3.31
N ILE A 11 12.97 -13.12 3.90
CA ILE A 11 13.29 -13.87 5.12
C ILE A 11 13.53 -15.35 4.83
N SER A 12 14.35 -16.00 5.66
CA SER A 12 14.78 -17.40 5.44
C SER A 12 14.67 -18.30 6.67
N SER A 13 14.30 -17.78 7.84
CA SER A 13 14.23 -18.55 9.09
C SER A 13 13.16 -18.05 10.06
N SER A 14 12.85 -18.85 11.08
CA SER A 14 11.93 -18.48 12.16
C SER A 14 12.42 -17.26 12.96
N LEU A 15 13.72 -17.17 13.24
CA LEU A 15 14.33 -16.02 13.93
C LEU A 15 14.15 -14.72 13.13
N CYS A 16 14.15 -14.79 11.80
CA CYS A 16 13.85 -13.63 10.95
C CYS A 16 12.37 -13.20 11.11
N ALA A 17 11.46 -14.17 11.18
CA ALA A 17 10.04 -13.90 11.37
C ALA A 17 9.76 -13.21 12.71
N ASP A 18 10.42 -13.64 13.79
CA ASP A 18 10.28 -13.02 15.11
C ASP A 18 10.74 -11.55 15.11
N LYS A 19 11.85 -11.24 14.43
CA LYS A 19 12.33 -9.85 14.27
C LYS A 19 11.31 -8.96 13.55
N VAL A 20 10.69 -9.46 12.48
CA VAL A 20 9.65 -8.74 11.76
C VAL A 20 8.44 -8.51 12.68
N LEU A 21 8.01 -9.55 13.40
CA LEU A 21 6.87 -9.49 14.30
C LEU A 21 7.08 -8.47 15.44
N ASP A 22 8.26 -8.42 16.02
CA ASP A 22 8.60 -7.47 17.07
C ASP A 22 8.61 -6.02 16.56
N LYS A 23 9.07 -5.79 15.32
CA LYS A 23 9.02 -4.45 14.70
C LYS A 23 7.62 -4.01 14.34
N LEU A 24 6.77 -4.92 13.85
CA LEU A 24 5.36 -4.61 13.61
C LEU A 24 4.64 -4.26 14.92
N ASN A 25 4.89 -5.02 15.99
CA ASN A 25 4.31 -4.76 17.31
C ASN A 25 4.75 -3.41 17.90
N GLN A 26 6.02 -3.01 17.71
CA GLN A 26 6.51 -1.67 18.09
C GLN A 26 5.80 -0.53 17.36
N ASN A 27 5.18 -0.79 16.20
CA ASN A 27 4.39 0.18 15.44
C ASN A 27 2.88 0.05 15.70
N GLY A 28 2.48 -0.64 16.78
CA GLY A 28 1.08 -0.74 17.21
C GLY A 28 0.25 -1.83 16.50
N ILE A 29 0.89 -2.73 15.75
CA ILE A 29 0.21 -3.83 15.06
C ILE A 29 0.23 -5.07 15.95
N SER A 30 -0.96 -5.53 16.38
CA SER A 30 -1.09 -6.69 17.26
C SER A 30 -0.58 -7.97 16.62
N LYS A 31 0.07 -8.84 17.41
CA LYS A 31 0.59 -10.13 16.93
C LYS A 31 -0.50 -11.05 16.35
N SER A 32 -1.73 -10.93 16.82
CA SER A 32 -2.89 -11.68 16.30
C SER A 32 -3.27 -11.31 14.87
N ASP A 33 -2.91 -10.10 14.44
CA ASP A 33 -3.25 -9.55 13.13
C ASP A 33 -2.15 -9.81 12.09
N VAL A 34 -1.07 -10.49 12.49
CA VAL A 34 0.09 -10.77 11.65
C VAL A 34 0.24 -12.27 11.45
N GLN A 35 0.34 -12.70 10.20
CA GLN A 35 0.64 -14.07 9.81
C GLN A 35 1.92 -14.08 8.97
N ILE A 36 2.94 -14.81 9.44
CA ILE A 36 4.25 -14.88 8.76
C ILE A 36 4.53 -16.33 8.32
N CYS A 37 4.86 -16.51 7.05
CA CYS A 37 5.35 -17.76 6.48
C CYS A 37 6.79 -17.57 5.97
N TYR A 38 7.78 -17.94 6.80
CA TYR A 38 9.20 -17.81 6.45
C TYR A 38 9.66 -18.76 5.32
N LYS A 39 8.90 -19.82 5.03
CA LYS A 39 9.20 -20.75 3.92
C LYS A 39 8.93 -20.12 2.55
N THR A 40 7.87 -19.33 2.45
CA THR A 40 7.48 -18.63 1.23
C THR A 40 7.92 -17.16 1.22
N GLY A 41 8.40 -16.65 2.35
CA GLY A 41 8.73 -15.24 2.52
C GLY A 41 7.49 -14.35 2.50
N THR A 42 6.36 -14.83 3.04
CA THR A 42 5.09 -14.07 3.01
C THR A 42 4.78 -13.51 4.40
N VAL A 43 4.41 -12.24 4.47
CA VAL A 43 3.91 -11.58 5.68
C VAL A 43 2.55 -10.98 5.36
N ILE A 44 1.50 -11.47 6.02
CA ILE A 44 0.14 -10.96 5.90
C ILE A 44 -0.16 -10.14 7.15
N VAL A 45 -0.64 -8.92 6.97
CA VAL A 45 -0.98 -8.00 8.06
C VAL A 45 -2.44 -7.56 7.89
N LYS A 46 -3.24 -7.68 8.94
CA LYS A 46 -4.57 -7.06 9.04
C LYS A 46 -4.43 -5.73 9.78
N SER A 47 -4.73 -4.62 9.13
CA SER A 47 -4.58 -3.31 9.76
C SER A 47 -5.39 -2.23 9.02
N ASP A 48 -5.71 -1.16 9.72
CA ASP A 48 -6.23 0.10 9.17
C ASP A 48 -5.13 1.14 8.92
N LEU A 49 -3.87 0.81 9.22
CA LEU A 49 -2.72 1.67 8.95
C LEU A 49 -2.38 1.71 7.44
N PRO A 50 -1.85 2.86 6.95
CA PRO A 50 -1.32 2.97 5.60
C PRO A 50 -0.27 1.90 5.29
N SER A 51 -0.31 1.36 4.07
CA SER A 51 0.64 0.34 3.62
C SER A 51 2.09 0.79 3.70
N SER A 52 2.36 2.09 3.52
CA SER A 52 3.69 2.69 3.64
C SER A 52 4.27 2.58 5.05
N LEU A 53 3.45 2.77 6.09
CA LEU A 53 3.90 2.61 7.48
C LEU A 53 4.22 1.15 7.80
N ILE A 54 3.38 0.23 7.34
CA ILE A 54 3.58 -1.21 7.54
C ILE A 54 4.83 -1.67 6.78
N LEU A 55 4.99 -1.23 5.53
CA LEU A 55 6.18 -1.53 4.72
C LEU A 55 7.45 -1.04 5.41
N ASN A 56 7.48 0.22 5.85
CA ASN A 56 8.61 0.80 6.56
C ASN A 56 8.89 0.06 7.89
N ALA A 57 7.86 -0.35 8.62
CA ALA A 57 8.02 -1.15 9.84
C ALA A 57 8.68 -2.51 9.55
N ILE A 58 8.30 -3.18 8.46
CA ILE A 58 8.95 -4.42 8.02
C ILE A 58 10.39 -4.13 7.59
N GLU A 59 10.65 -3.09 6.81
CA GLU A 59 12.00 -2.77 6.33
C GLU A 59 12.96 -2.34 7.46
N LYS A 60 12.45 -1.70 8.51
CA LYS A 60 13.21 -1.41 9.75
C LYS A 60 13.67 -2.66 10.51
N SER A 61 13.16 -3.85 10.18
CA SER A 61 13.68 -5.11 10.70
C SER A 61 14.95 -5.58 9.97
N GLY A 62 15.34 -4.90 8.88
CA GLY A 62 16.51 -5.20 8.06
C GLY A 62 16.22 -6.07 6.83
N TYR A 63 14.95 -6.34 6.53
CA TYR A 63 14.54 -7.16 5.39
C TYR A 63 13.80 -6.34 4.35
N LYS A 64 14.17 -6.51 3.07
CA LYS A 64 13.44 -5.90 1.97
C LYS A 64 12.05 -6.52 1.85
N ALA A 65 11.05 -5.67 1.68
CA ALA A 65 9.66 -6.08 1.53
C ALA A 65 9.04 -5.46 0.29
N VAL A 66 8.06 -6.15 -0.30
CA VAL A 66 7.26 -5.66 -1.42
C VAL A 66 5.81 -6.01 -1.16
N LEU A 67 4.93 -5.03 -1.25
CA LEU A 67 3.49 -5.25 -1.20
C LEU A 67 3.05 -6.03 -2.45
N LYS A 68 2.49 -7.22 -2.24
CA LYS A 68 2.02 -8.15 -3.27
C LYS A 68 0.52 -8.12 -3.45
N GLY A 69 -0.22 -7.99 -2.36
CA GLY A 69 -1.67 -8.13 -2.36
C GLY A 69 -2.33 -7.18 -1.36
N TYR A 70 -3.56 -6.81 -1.70
CA TYR A 70 -4.43 -5.98 -0.90
C TYR A 70 -5.83 -6.56 -0.99
N GLY A 71 -6.51 -6.71 0.14
CA GLY A 71 -7.85 -7.29 0.17
C GLY A 71 -8.65 -6.87 1.39
N SER A 72 -9.92 -7.27 1.40
CA SER A 72 -10.81 -7.06 2.54
C SER A 72 -10.39 -7.95 3.71
N SER A 73 -10.42 -7.44 4.95
CA SER A 73 -10.16 -8.27 6.14
C SER A 73 -11.33 -9.17 6.51
N ASN A 74 -12.53 -8.82 6.05
CA ASN A 74 -13.80 -9.39 6.52
C ASN A 74 -14.37 -10.45 5.57
N TYR A 75 -13.99 -10.37 4.29
CA TYR A 75 -14.47 -11.28 3.25
C TYR A 75 -13.28 -11.87 2.50
N ASP A 76 -13.26 -13.18 2.35
CA ASP A 76 -12.25 -13.88 1.53
C ASP A 76 -12.68 -13.89 0.06
N VAL A 77 -13.16 -12.74 -0.41
CA VAL A 77 -13.60 -12.49 -1.78
C VAL A 77 -12.89 -11.23 -2.25
N ASN A 78 -12.22 -11.31 -3.39
CA ASN A 78 -11.62 -10.16 -4.03
C ASN A 78 -12.69 -9.45 -4.88
N LEU A 79 -13.16 -8.29 -4.42
CA LEU A 79 -14.17 -7.49 -5.12
C LEU A 79 -13.56 -6.49 -6.11
N GLY A 80 -12.24 -6.34 -6.11
CA GLY A 80 -11.52 -5.42 -6.99
C GLY A 80 -10.35 -4.74 -6.28
N ALA A 81 -9.22 -4.64 -6.98
CA ALA A 81 -8.07 -3.87 -6.58
C ALA A 81 -7.47 -3.15 -7.79
N ALA A 82 -7.08 -1.90 -7.62
CA ALA A 82 -6.45 -1.09 -8.68
C ALA A 82 -5.32 -0.22 -8.12
N VAL A 83 -4.45 0.26 -9.01
CA VAL A 83 -3.34 1.15 -8.67
C VAL A 83 -3.22 2.26 -9.72
N ALA A 84 -3.08 3.49 -9.25
CA ALA A 84 -2.74 4.66 -10.05
C ALA A 84 -1.33 5.11 -9.68
N MET A 85 -0.46 5.21 -10.69
CA MET A 85 0.88 5.78 -10.53
C MET A 85 0.85 7.23 -10.98
N LEU A 86 1.29 8.13 -10.11
CA LEU A 86 1.48 9.55 -10.39
C LEU A 86 2.97 9.72 -10.70
N CYS A 87 3.35 9.95 -11.95
CA CYS A 87 4.76 10.19 -12.29
C CYS A 87 4.93 11.11 -13.49
N ASN A 88 6.12 11.69 -13.61
CA ASN A 88 6.45 12.57 -14.73
C ASN A 88 6.60 11.81 -16.06
N SER A 89 6.98 10.53 -16.02
CA SER A 89 7.24 9.73 -17.24
C SER A 89 6.00 9.49 -18.11
N THR A 90 4.80 9.79 -17.62
CA THR A 90 3.57 9.80 -18.43
C THR A 90 3.28 11.18 -19.04
N GLY A 91 4.05 12.23 -18.70
CA GLY A 91 4.03 13.57 -19.31
C GLY A 91 3.31 14.65 -18.50
N HIS A 92 3.28 14.57 -17.17
CA HIS A 92 2.25 15.25 -16.36
C HIS A 92 2.74 16.09 -15.16
N SER A 93 4.04 16.18 -14.87
CA SER A 93 4.48 16.99 -13.72
C SER A 93 5.79 17.73 -13.99
N ASP A 94 5.70 19.06 -14.02
CA ASP A 94 6.85 19.94 -14.20
C ASP A 94 7.74 20.06 -12.93
N SER A 95 7.70 19.08 -12.01
CA SER A 95 8.02 19.38 -10.59
C SER A 95 8.48 18.22 -9.71
N GLY A 96 8.93 17.09 -10.26
CA GLY A 96 9.46 15.99 -9.43
C GLY A 96 8.45 15.36 -8.47
N ILE A 97 7.15 15.67 -8.63
CA ILE A 97 6.05 15.05 -7.89
C ILE A 97 5.85 13.63 -8.42
N ASN A 98 5.93 12.67 -7.52
CA ASN A 98 5.69 11.26 -7.83
C ASN A 98 4.88 10.62 -6.70
N GLY A 99 4.07 9.62 -7.01
CA GLY A 99 3.27 8.94 -6.01
C GLY A 99 2.61 7.68 -6.52
N VAL A 100 2.08 6.91 -5.58
CA VAL A 100 1.31 5.70 -5.86
C VAL A 100 0.05 5.75 -5.02
N VAL A 101 -1.10 5.57 -5.65
CA VAL A 101 -2.41 5.48 -5.01
C VAL A 101 -3.02 4.12 -5.34
N ARG A 102 -3.61 3.47 -4.34
CA ARG A 102 -4.17 2.13 -4.42
C ARG A 102 -5.64 2.19 -4.03
N PHE A 103 -6.45 1.43 -4.74
CA PHE A 103 -7.88 1.33 -4.56
C PHE A 103 -8.22 -0.11 -4.24
N ILE A 104 -9.01 -0.34 -3.19
CA ILE A 104 -9.41 -1.66 -2.74
C ILE A 104 -10.89 -1.64 -2.42
N GLN A 105 -11.67 -2.43 -3.14
CA GLN A 105 -13.09 -2.58 -2.89
C GLN A 105 -13.29 -3.50 -1.66
N LEU A 106 -13.68 -2.94 -0.52
CA LEU A 106 -13.84 -3.68 0.74
C LEU A 106 -15.17 -4.45 0.80
N ASN A 107 -16.21 -3.87 0.21
CA ASN A 107 -17.56 -4.42 -0.02
C ASN A 107 -18.21 -3.68 -1.20
N GLU A 108 -19.44 -4.00 -1.58
CA GLU A 108 -20.11 -3.42 -2.75
C GLU A 108 -20.21 -1.88 -2.74
N ASN A 109 -20.17 -1.23 -1.57
CA ASN A 109 -20.41 0.21 -1.42
C ASN A 109 -19.21 1.00 -0.89
N GLU A 110 -18.12 0.33 -0.48
CA GLU A 110 -16.97 0.98 0.16
C GLU A 110 -15.65 0.64 -0.53
N CYS A 111 -14.93 1.68 -0.95
CA CYS A 111 -13.60 1.59 -1.53
C CYS A 111 -12.59 2.27 -0.61
N LEU A 112 -11.57 1.53 -0.18
CA LEU A 112 -10.41 2.07 0.52
C LEU A 112 -9.45 2.67 -0.49
N VAL A 113 -9.08 3.93 -0.27
CA VAL A 113 -8.03 4.63 -1.03
C VAL A 113 -6.82 4.83 -0.12
N ASP A 114 -5.70 4.21 -0.46
CA ASP A 114 -4.42 4.36 0.25
C ASP A 114 -3.36 4.88 -0.73
N GLY A 115 -2.64 5.93 -0.36
CA GLY A 115 -1.68 6.56 -1.25
C GLY A 115 -0.52 7.23 -0.53
N THR A 116 0.60 7.35 -1.23
CA THR A 116 1.77 8.11 -0.80
C THR A 116 2.27 8.94 -1.98
N ILE A 117 2.46 10.24 -1.77
CA ILE A 117 2.86 11.21 -2.79
C ILE A 117 4.01 12.03 -2.24
N ASP A 118 5.10 12.08 -2.99
CA ASP A 118 6.32 12.81 -2.68
C ASP A 118 6.49 14.01 -3.61
N GLY A 119 7.29 14.99 -3.19
CA GLY A 119 7.64 16.18 -3.99
C GLY A 119 6.61 17.32 -3.94
N LEU A 120 5.52 17.18 -3.18
CA LEU A 120 4.56 18.25 -2.96
C LEU A 120 5.11 19.35 -2.07
N SER A 121 4.69 20.59 -2.33
CA SER A 121 4.94 21.70 -1.42
C SER A 121 4.24 21.48 -0.07
N PRO A 122 4.73 22.03 1.05
CA PRO A 122 4.00 21.93 2.32
C PRO A 122 2.62 22.61 2.24
N GLY A 123 1.56 21.87 2.55
CA GLY A 123 0.20 22.41 2.57
C GLY A 123 -0.87 21.38 2.24
N LYS A 124 -2.12 21.82 2.18
CA LYS A 124 -3.24 20.97 1.75
C LYS A 124 -3.27 20.90 0.23
N HIS A 125 -3.45 19.69 -0.29
CA HIS A 125 -3.53 19.42 -1.72
C HIS A 125 -4.84 18.66 -2.00
N GLY A 126 -5.48 18.96 -3.13
CA GLY A 126 -6.67 18.24 -3.57
C GLY A 126 -6.31 16.92 -4.24
N ILE A 127 -7.17 15.92 -4.10
CA ILE A 127 -7.10 14.66 -4.85
C ILE A 127 -8.46 14.42 -5.50
N HIS A 128 -8.45 14.14 -6.80
CA HIS A 128 -9.67 14.00 -7.61
C HIS A 128 -9.55 12.79 -8.52
N ILE A 129 -10.67 12.09 -8.70
CA ILE A 129 -10.83 11.07 -9.73
C ILE A 129 -11.56 11.74 -10.88
N TYR A 130 -10.99 11.64 -12.06
CA TYR A 130 -11.52 12.20 -13.30
C TYR A 130 -12.28 11.13 -14.11
N GLU A 131 -13.14 11.55 -15.04
CA GLU A 131 -13.99 10.65 -15.83
C GLU A 131 -13.17 9.81 -16.80
N CYS A 132 -12.18 10.44 -17.46
CA CYS A 132 -11.35 9.81 -18.47
C CYS A 132 -9.92 9.57 -17.99
N GLY A 133 -9.32 8.47 -18.45
CA GLY A 133 -7.89 8.18 -18.30
C GLY A 133 -7.05 8.64 -19.49
N ASP A 134 -7.51 9.66 -20.25
CA ASP A 134 -6.74 10.19 -21.38
C ASP A 134 -5.60 11.07 -20.88
N LEU A 135 -4.39 10.57 -21.08
CA LEU A 135 -3.14 11.19 -20.67
C LEU A 135 -2.42 11.87 -21.85
N SER A 136 -3.02 11.88 -23.05
CA SER A 136 -2.38 12.37 -24.29
C SER A 136 -1.98 13.85 -24.27
N ASN A 137 -2.66 14.66 -23.45
CA ASN A 137 -2.33 16.07 -23.20
C ASN A 137 -2.26 16.37 -21.69
N GLY A 138 -1.72 15.42 -20.92
CA GLY A 138 -1.65 15.54 -19.48
C GLY A 138 -3.02 15.64 -18.80
N CYS A 139 -3.06 16.35 -17.66
CA CYS A 139 -4.26 16.43 -16.83
C CYS A 139 -5.39 17.27 -17.44
N GLU A 140 -5.12 18.04 -18.51
CA GLU A 140 -6.12 18.92 -19.14
C GLU A 140 -7.24 18.17 -19.88
N LYS A 141 -7.01 16.91 -20.24
CA LYS A 141 -7.98 16.07 -20.97
C LYS A 141 -8.60 14.95 -20.12
N CYS A 142 -8.39 14.97 -18.81
CA CYS A 142 -8.99 13.96 -17.96
C CYS A 142 -10.50 14.20 -17.73
N GLU A 143 -11.06 15.34 -18.15
CA GLU A 143 -12.51 15.60 -18.13
C GLU A 143 -13.31 14.72 -19.11
#